data_AF-A0A089QEI9-F1
#
_entry.id   AF-A0A089QEI9-F1
#
_cell.length_a   1.000
_cell.length_b   1.000
_cell.length_c   1.000
_cell.angle_alpha   90.00
_cell.angle_beta   90.00
_cell.angle_gamma   90.00
#
_symmetry.space_group_name_H-M   'P 1'
#
loop_
_entity.id
_entity.type
_entity.pdbx_description
1 polymer ?
#
loop_
_entity_poly.entity_id
_entity_poly.type
_entity_poly.pdbx_seq_one_letter_code
_entity_poly.pdbx_strand_id
1 'polypeptide(L)' 'MSDYIWERRLLRAGHQLSNIEHGHLPIGTVAYSCGFSSQAHFSRRFKAHHGMTPSEFRQAALEVAR' A
#
# COMPACT_ATOMS: atom_id res chain seq x y z
N MET A 1 -0.79 -20.44 -7.25
CA MET A 1 0.59 -19.95 -6.98
C MET A 1 0.72 -18.42 -7.07
N SER A 2 0.09 -17.74 -8.05
CA SER A 2 0.25 -16.28 -8.25
C SER A 2 -0.30 -15.39 -7.13
N ASP A 3 -1.36 -15.81 -6.43
CA ASP A 3 -1.98 -14.97 -5.39
C ASP A 3 -1.07 -14.73 -4.18
N TYR A 4 -0.25 -15.73 -3.82
CA TYR A 4 0.71 -15.60 -2.71
C TYR A 4 1.78 -14.52 -2.97
N ILE A 5 2.18 -14.32 -4.24
CA ILE A 5 3.12 -13.24 -4.59
C ILE A 5 2.43 -11.89 -4.46
N TRP A 6 1.17 -11.77 -4.89
CA TRP A 6 0.42 -10.53 -4.78
C TRP A 6 0.14 -10.15 -3.35
N GLU A 7 -0.28 -11.10 -2.52
CA GLU A 7 -0.49 -10.91 -1.10
C GLU A 7 0.78 -10.40 -0.41
N ARG A 8 1.93 -11.04 -0.63
CA ARG A 8 3.21 -10.54 -0.07
C ARG A 8 3.55 -9.12 -0.51
N ARG A 9 3.27 -8.75 -1.76
CA ARG A 9 3.50 -7.38 -2.25
C ARG A 9 2.57 -6.37 -1.59
N LEU A 10 1.31 -6.74 -1.36
CA LEU A 10 0.32 -5.90 -0.69
C LEU A 10 0.67 -5.70 0.78
N LEU A 11 1.09 -6.76 1.48
CA LEU A 11 1.57 -6.68 2.86
C LEU A 11 2.79 -5.75 2.98
N ARG A 12 3.77 -5.87 2.06
CA ARG A 12 4.92 -4.97 2.01
C ARG A 12 4.50 -3.51 1.79
N ALA A 13 3.56 -3.27 0.88
CA ALA A 13 3.03 -1.93 0.63
C ALA A 13 2.36 -1.36 1.88
N GLY A 14 1.57 -2.16 2.62
CA GLY A 14 0.95 -1.77 3.88
C GLY A 14 1.99 -1.28 4.90
N HIS A 15 3.07 -2.04 5.09
CA HIS A 15 4.16 -1.65 5.99
C HIS A 15 4.86 -0.35 5.54
N GLN A 16 5.03 -0.13 4.24
CA GLN A 16 5.58 1.14 3.75
C GLN A 16 4.63 2.31 3.98
N LEU A 17 3.32 2.11 3.79
CA LEU A 17 2.31 3.16 3.98
C LEU A 17 2.09 3.54 5.44
N SER A 18 2.31 2.63 6.38
CA SER A 18 2.17 2.90 7.82
C SER A 18 3.43 3.49 8.46
N ASN A 19 4.54 3.58 7.72
CA ASN A 19 5.78 4.13 8.25
C ASN A 19 5.80 5.66 8.07
N ILE A 20 5.96 6.39 9.19
CA ILE A 20 6.03 7.85 9.23
C ILE A 20 7.11 8.40 8.30
N GLU A 21 8.28 7.74 8.25
CA GLU A 21 9.39 8.13 7.38
C GLU A 21 9.00 8.10 5.90
N HIS A 22 8.01 7.29 5.51
CA HIS A 22 7.50 7.19 4.15
C HIS A 22 6.22 7.99 3.91
N GLY A 23 5.70 8.73 4.90
CA GLY A 23 4.44 9.46 4.80
C GLY A 23 4.41 10.47 3.64
N HIS A 24 5.57 11.03 3.30
CA HIS A 24 5.77 11.97 2.20
C HIS A 24 5.83 11.32 0.81
N LEU A 25 6.00 9.99 0.71
CA LEU A 25 6.14 9.32 -0.57
C LEU A 25 4.79 9.26 -1.31
N PRO A 26 4.73 9.57 -2.62
CA PRO A 26 3.53 9.35 -3.41
C PRO A 26 3.08 7.89 -3.38
N ILE A 27 1.76 7.66 -3.38
CA ILE A 27 1.18 6.31 -3.41
C ILE A 27 1.69 5.51 -4.62
N GLY A 28 1.85 6.18 -5.78
CA GLY A 28 2.44 5.58 -6.97
C GLY A 28 3.85 5.05 -6.73
N THR A 29 4.71 5.80 -6.01
CA THR A 29 6.08 5.36 -5.68
C THR A 29 6.08 4.09 -4.83
N VAL A 30 5.18 3.99 -3.85
CA VAL A 30 5.01 2.77 -3.03
C VAL A 30 4.50 1.60 -3.88
N ALA A 31 3.61 1.87 -4.84
CA ALA A 31 3.14 0.83 -5.76
C ALA A 31 4.30 0.26 -6.60
N TYR A 32 5.11 1.13 -7.19
CA TYR A 32 6.25 0.74 -8.04
C TYR A 32 7.34 0.02 -7.22
N SER A 33 7.66 0.48 -6.01
CA SER A 33 8.64 -0.18 -5.12
C SER A 33 8.20 -1.60 -4.71
N CYS A 34 6.89 -1.84 -4.64
CA CYS A 34 6.29 -3.15 -4.37
C CYS A 34 6.06 -3.97 -5.66
N GLY A 35 6.51 -3.47 -6.80
CA GLY A 35 6.56 -4.16 -8.10
C GLY A 35 5.25 -4.12 -8.90
N PHE A 36 4.32 -3.23 -8.57
CA PHE A 36 3.15 -2.98 -9.43
C PHE A 36 3.56 -2.15 -10.65
N SER A 37 3.00 -2.46 -11.81
CA SER A 37 3.24 -1.72 -13.05
C SER A 37 2.37 -0.47 -13.20
N SER A 38 1.34 -0.31 -12.35
CA SER A 38 0.51 0.90 -12.32
C SER A 38 -0.10 1.15 -10.95
N GLN A 39 -0.24 2.43 -10.60
CA GLN A 39 -0.92 2.85 -9.38
C GLN A 39 -2.41 2.45 -9.37
N ALA A 40 -3.11 2.51 -10.51
CA ALA A 40 -4.53 2.14 -10.58
C ALA A 40 -4.77 0.65 -10.31
N HIS A 41 -3.90 -0.23 -10.82
CA HIS A 41 -3.98 -1.67 -10.52
C HIS A 41 -3.67 -1.95 -9.05
N PHE A 42 -2.63 -1.30 -8.52
CA PHE A 42 -2.28 -1.36 -7.11
C PHE A 42 -3.45 -0.95 -6.20
N SER A 43 -4.02 0.23 -6.40
CA SER A 43 -5.09 0.75 -5.54
C SER A 43 -6.32 -0.17 -5.50
N ARG A 44 -6.70 -0.76 -6.64
CA ARG A 44 -7.80 -1.73 -6.70
C ARG A 44 -7.49 -2.99 -5.91
N ARG A 45 -6.29 -3.55 -6.10
CA ARG A 45 -5.88 -4.81 -5.44
C ARG A 45 -5.63 -4.61 -3.94
N PHE A 46 -5.09 -3.47 -3.56
CA PHE A 46 -4.89 -3.07 -2.17
C PHE A 46 -6.23 -2.91 -1.45
N LYS A 47 -7.19 -2.20 -2.05
CA LYS A 47 -8.54 -2.08 -1.49
C LYS A 47 -9.24 -3.42 -1.35
N ALA A 48 -9.11 -4.30 -2.35
CA ALA A 48 -9.68 -5.65 -2.26
C ALA A 48 -9.09 -6.48 -1.11
N HIS A 49 -7.82 -6.27 -0.75
CA HIS A 49 -7.13 -7.02 0.29
C HIS A 49 -7.27 -6.40 1.70
N HIS A 50 -7.19 -5.07 1.81
CA HIS A 50 -7.20 -4.33 3.09
C HIS A 50 -8.54 -3.66 3.42
N GLY A 51 -9.53 -3.71 2.51
CA GLY A 51 -10.85 -3.09 2.68
C GLY A 51 -10.91 -1.57 2.42
N MET A 52 -9.77 -0.90 2.34
CA MET A 52 -9.66 0.55 2.14
C MET A 52 -8.56 0.90 1.12
N THR A 53 -8.62 2.10 0.55
CA THR A 53 -7.61 2.56 -0.41
C THR A 53 -6.25 2.78 0.26
N PRO A 54 -5.14 2.73 -0.50
CA PRO A 54 -3.81 3.02 0.03
C PRO A 54 -3.69 4.37 0.76
N SER A 55 -4.38 5.41 0.27
CA SER A 55 -4.38 6.74 0.88
C SER A 55 -5.13 6.75 2.22
N GLU A 56 -6.33 6.15 2.27
CA GLU A 56 -7.10 5.99 3.52
C GLU A 56 -6.33 5.17 4.55
N PHE A 57 -5.72 4.06 4.12
CA PHE A 57 -4.88 3.22 4.98
C PHE A 57 -3.72 4.01 5.60
N ARG A 58 -3.03 4.81 4.78
CA ARG A 58 -1.94 5.67 5.25
C ARG A 58 -2.45 6.69 6.28
N GLN A 59 -3.55 7.38 6.00
CA GLN A 59 -4.08 8.37 6.93
C GLN A 59 -4.43 7.72 8.27
N ALA A 60 -5.20 6.63 8.25
CA ALA A 60 -5.58 5.91 9.47
C ALA A 60 -4.35 5.40 10.25
N ALA A 61 -3.33 4.87 9.57
CA ALA A 61 -2.13 4.37 10.23
C ALA A 61 -1.28 5.50 10.87
N LEU A 62 -1.19 6.66 10.22
CA LEU A 62 -0.43 7.81 10.75
C LEU A 62 -1.20 8.56 11.85
N GLU A 63 -2.53 8.54 11.82
CA GLU A 63 -3.37 9.06 12.91
C GLU A 63 -3.19 8.26 14.20
N VAL A 64 -3.10 6.94 14.11
CA VAL A 64 -2.87 6.05 15.27
C VAL A 64 -1.47 6.22 15.87
N ALA A 65 -0.48 6.60 15.04
CA ALA A 65 0.90 6.76 15.48
C ALA A 65 1.21 8.12 16.14
N ARG A 66 0.21 8.99 16.27
CA ARG A 66 0.29 10.34 16.86
C ARG A 66 -0.20 10.35 18.30
#